data_AF-A0A938R7W9-F1
#
_entry.id   AF-A0A938R7W9-F1
#
_cell.length_a   1.000
_cell.length_b   1.000
_cell.length_c   1.000
_cell.angle_alpha   90.00
_cell.angle_beta   90.00
_cell.angle_gamma   90.00
#
_symmetry.space_group_name_H-M   'P 1'
#
loop_
_entity.id
_entity.type
_entity.pdbx_description
1 polymer ?
#
loop_
_entity_poly.entity_id
_entity_poly.type
_entity_poly.pdbx_seq_one_letter_code
_entity_poly.pdbx_strand_id
1 'polypeptide(L)' 'MGNITFQKALEVIESLPEEQRESLVDIIKRRLVEERRDRLAQNIKKAKEEYKQGRVKRGTVDDVMDELLK' A
#
# COMPACT_ATOMS: atom_id res chain seq x y z
N MET A 1 18.59 14.28 6.46
CA MET A 1 18.23 13.36 7.56
C MET A 1 18.98 12.07 7.30
N GLY A 2 19.78 11.59 8.25
CA GLY A 2 20.62 10.41 8.02
C GLY A 2 19.75 9.17 7.78
N ASN A 3 20.09 8.37 6.77
CA ASN A 3 19.46 7.07 6.56
C ASN A 3 19.82 6.17 7.75
N ILE A 4 18.85 5.86 8.60
CA ILE A 4 18.95 4.77 9.56
C ILE A 4 18.94 3.47 8.76
N THR A 5 19.92 2.60 9.01
CA THR A 5 19.91 1.25 8.46
C THR A 5 18.86 0.42 9.18
N PHE A 6 18.34 -0.63 8.52
CA PHE A 6 17.39 -1.55 9.14
C PHE A 6 17.93 -2.12 10.47
N GLN A 7 19.20 -2.50 10.48
CA GLN A 7 19.88 -2.99 11.68
C GLN A 7 19.86 -1.95 12.81
N LYS A 8 20.14 -0.67 12.48
CA LYS A 8 20.13 0.38 13.50
C LYS A 8 18.73 0.64 14.05
N ALA A 9 17.69 0.49 13.23
CA ALA A 9 16.30 0.59 13.68
C ALA A 9 15.95 -0.53 14.67
N LEU A 10 16.40 -1.77 14.41
CA LEU A 10 16.19 -2.89 15.33
C LEU A 10 16.87 -2.65 16.67
N GLU A 11 18.13 -2.23 16.69
CA GLU A 11 18.86 -1.91 17.93
C GLU A 11 18.12 -0.86 18.77
N VAL A 12 17.59 0.18 18.12
CA VAL A 12 16.82 1.23 18.81
C VAL A 12 15.53 0.67 19.39
N ILE A 13 14.79 -0.15 18.63
CA ILE A 13 13.56 -0.78 19.11
C ILE A 13 13.86 -1.71 20.28
N GLU A 14 14.92 -2.52 20.21
CA GLU A 14 15.35 -3.44 21.26
C GLU A 14 15.77 -2.72 22.55
N SER A 15 16.24 -1.47 22.46
CA SER A 15 16.57 -0.65 23.63
C SER A 15 15.35 -0.13 24.41
N LEU A 16 14.14 -0.24 23.85
CA LEU A 16 12.91 0.21 24.50
C LEU A 16 12.40 -0.81 25.53
N PRO A 17 11.71 -0.36 26.59
CA PRO A 17 10.96 -1.23 27.48
C PRO A 17 9.96 -2.12 26.73
N GLU A 18 9.67 -3.31 27.25
CA GLU A 18 8.78 -4.30 26.62
C GLU A 18 7.42 -3.72 26.24
N GLU A 19 6.75 -3.03 27.17
CA GLU A 19 5.44 -2.38 26.91
C GLU A 19 5.49 -1.36 25.77
N GLN A 20 6.62 -0.64 25.62
CA GLN A 20 6.80 0.33 24.54
C GLN A 20 7.06 -0.37 23.21
N ARG A 21 7.78 -1.51 23.20
CA ARG A 21 7.98 -2.32 22.00
C ARG A 21 6.66 -2.88 21.50
N GLU A 22 5.83 -3.43 22.40
CA GLU A 22 4.49 -3.92 22.07
C GLU A 22 3.60 -2.81 21.50
N SER A 23 3.55 -1.67 22.17
CA SER A 23 2.80 -0.50 21.71
C SER A 23 3.27 -0.02 20.34
N LEU A 24 4.58 -0.01 20.08
CA LEU A 24 5.16 0.38 18.80
C LEU A 24 4.71 -0.57 17.68
N VAL A 25 4.73 -1.88 17.92
CA VAL A 25 4.27 -2.88 16.95
C VAL A 25 2.82 -2.61 16.55
N ASP A 26 1.94 -2.32 17.51
CA ASP A 26 0.53 -2.04 17.24
C ASP A 26 0.33 -0.75 16.45
N ILE A 27 1.06 0.30 16.79
CA ILE A 27 1.02 1.58 16.07
C ILE A 27 1.48 1.39 14.62
N ILE A 28 2.59 0.69 14.40
CA ILE A 28 3.13 0.46 13.04
C ILE A 28 2.17 -0.38 12.21
N LYS A 29 1.60 -1.46 12.77
CA LYS A 29 0.57 -2.26 12.09
C LYS A 29 -0.61 -1.41 11.65
N ARG A 30 -1.14 -0.55 12.54
CA ARG A 30 -2.26 0.35 12.22
C ARG A 30 -1.89 1.32 11.09
N ARG A 31 -0.72 1.95 11.16
CA ARG A 31 -0.25 2.88 10.12
C ARG A 31 -0.14 2.21 8.76
N LEU A 32 0.43 1.01 8.69
CA LEU A 32 0.53 0.25 7.44
C LEU A 32 -0.83 -0.08 6.82
N VAL A 33 -1.83 -0.39 7.67
CA VAL A 33 -3.21 -0.61 7.22
C VAL A 33 -3.81 0.68 6.64
N GLU A 34 -3.65 1.82 7.32
CA GLU A 34 -4.16 3.10 6.82
C GLU A 34 -3.48 3.52 5.53
N GLU A 35 -2.16 3.40 5.41
CA GLU A 35 -1.43 3.68 4.16
C GLU A 35 -1.90 2.80 3.00
N ARG A 36 -2.27 1.55 3.27
CA ARG A 36 -2.85 0.66 2.26
C ARG A 36 -4.25 1.12 1.87
N ARG A 37 -5.07 1.57 2.82
CA ARG A 37 -6.41 2.10 2.56
C ARG A 37 -6.35 3.38 1.73
N ASP A 38 -5.42 4.27 2.02
CA ASP A 38 -5.21 5.51 1.24
C ASP A 38 -4.81 5.21 -0.20
N ARG A 39 -3.87 4.28 -0.40
CA ARG A 39 -3.49 3.79 -1.74
C ARG A 39 -4.68 3.20 -2.49
N LEU A 40 -5.51 2.41 -1.81
CA LEU A 40 -6.71 1.84 -2.40
C LEU A 40 -7.73 2.92 -2.78
N ALA A 41 -7.96 3.90 -1.90
CA ALA A 41 -8.87 5.02 -2.16
C ALA A 41 -8.41 5.85 -3.37
N GLN A 42 -7.11 6.11 -3.49
CA GLN A 42 -6.52 6.77 -4.67
C GLN A 42 -6.74 5.96 -5.95
N ASN A 43 -6.50 4.65 -5.91
CA ASN A 43 -6.74 3.77 -7.07
C ASN A 43 -8.22 3.76 -7.49
N ILE A 44 -9.14 3.67 -6.52
CA ILE A 44 -10.58 3.73 -6.79
C ILE A 44 -10.97 5.08 -7.40
N LYS A 45 -10.43 6.19 -6.88
CA LYS A 45 -10.68 7.52 -7.42
C LYS A 45 -10.23 7.61 -8.89
N LYS A 46 -9.01 7.16 -9.18
CA LYS A 46 -8.46 7.13 -10.54
C LYS A 46 -9.32 6.29 -11.48
N ALA A 47 -9.68 5.06 -11.08
CA ALA A 47 -10.52 4.18 -11.88
C ALA A 47 -11.91 4.79 -12.17
N LYS A 48 -12.52 5.46 -11.17
CA LYS A 48 -13.79 6.19 -11.37
C LYS A 48 -13.66 7.35 -12.33
N GLU A 49 -12.56 8.10 -12.28
CA GLU A 49 -12.29 9.21 -13.20
C GLU A 49 -12.07 8.72 -14.64
N GLU A 50 -11.29 7.65 -14.81
CA GLU A 50 -11.08 7.01 -16.12
C GLU A 50 -12.38 6.50 -16.72
N TYR A 51 -13.22 5.85 -15.92
CA TYR A 51 -14.56 5.42 -16.34
C TYR A 51 -15.44 6.59 -16.77
N LYS A 52 -15.51 7.66 -15.98
CA LYS A 52 -16.29 8.87 -16.31
C LYS A 52 -15.81 9.54 -17.59
N GLN A 53 -14.50 9.55 -17.84
CA GLN A 53 -13.91 10.14 -19.03
C GLN A 53 -13.95 9.21 -20.26
N GLY A 54 -14.55 8.02 -20.13
CA GLY A 54 -14.58 7.03 -21.22
C GLY A 54 -13.22 6.44 -21.55
N ARG A 55 -12.20 6.67 -20.71
CA ARG A 55 -10.84 6.11 -20.84
C ARG A 55 -10.81 4.67 -20.30
N VAL A 56 -11.76 3.86 -20.75
CA VAL A 56 -11.91 2.45 -20.39
C VAL A 56 -12.04 1.63 -21.66
N LYS A 57 -11.35 0.50 -21.72
CA LYS A 57 -11.56 -0.48 -22.79
C LYS A 57 -12.83 -1.26 -22.51
N ARG A 58 -13.65 -1.45 -23.54
CA ARG A 58 -14.83 -2.31 -23.51
C ARG A 58 -14.62 -3.39 -24.55
N GLY A 59 -14.92 -4.63 -24.19
CA GLY A 59 -14.71 -5.79 -25.04
C GLY A 59 -15.37 -7.01 -24.44
N THR A 60 -15.36 -8.10 -25.19
CA THR A 60 -15.77 -9.43 -24.74
C THR A 60 -14.69 -10.05 -23.84
N VAL A 61 -14.98 -11.21 -23.28
CA VAL A 61 -13.97 -12.00 -22.57
C VAL A 61 -12.81 -12.36 -23.49
N ASP A 62 -13.10 -12.68 -24.76
CA ASP A 62 -12.08 -13.00 -25.76
C ASP A 62 -11.12 -11.82 -26.00
N ASP A 63 -11.64 -10.59 -26.10
CA ASP A 63 -10.82 -9.38 -26.25
C ASP A 63 -9.86 -9.17 -25.06
N VAL A 64 -10.29 -9.54 -23.85
CA VAL A 64 -9.46 -9.47 -22.64
C VAL A 64 -8.38 -10.55 -22.65
N MET A 65 -8.74 -11.78 -23.05
CA MET A 65 -7.79 -12.89 -23.14
C MET A 65 -6.70 -12.62 -24.18
N ASP A 66 -7.06 -12.03 -25.32
CA ASP A 66 -6.12 -11.64 -26.37
C ASP A 66 -5.13 -10.55 -25.94
N GLU A 67 -5.50 -9.67 -25.01
CA GLU A 67 -4.57 -8.67 -24.44
C GLU A 67 -3.59 -9.26 -23.43
N LEU A 68 -4.01 -10.28 -22.67
CA LEU A 68 -3.18 -10.93 -21.66
C LEU A 68 -2.17 -11.93 -22.24
N LEU A 69 -2.47 -12.47 -23.42
CA LEU A 69 -1.64 -13.44 -24.13
C LEU A 69 -0.60 -12.80 -25.07
N LYS A 70 -0.55 -11.46 -25.12
CA LYS A 70 0.50 -10.67 -25.79
C LYS A 70 1.69 -10.42 -24.86
#